data_AF-A0AAV5Z5T0-F1
#
_entry.id   AF-A0AAV5Z5T0-F1
#
_cell.length_a   1.000
_cell.length_b   1.000
_cell.length_c   1.000
_cell.angle_alpha   90.00
_cell.angle_beta   90.00
_cell.angle_gamma   90.00
#
_symmetry.space_group_name_H-M   'P 1'
#
loop_
_entity.id
_entity.type
_entity.pdbx_description
1 polymer ?
#
loop_
_entity_poly.entity_id
_entity_poly.type
_entity_poly.pdbx_seq_one_letter_code
_entity_poly.pdbx_strand_id
1 'polypeptide(L)'
;MRGRALAVAAPVAALALAIGFFLLKTRQLAGGLGVEAFPLDDAWIHMQFARNLAEGRGFSYNPGVPVSGSTAPLWTLALGGAFAVLGSHPVLAKVLGIAATLGSAWLAGRLALIWAGRRDLALLASVLVALAGPMVWGALSGMEVTLAAFLVTAALVLHAR
;
A
#
# COMPACT_ATOMS: atom_id res chain seq x y z
N MET A 1 18.63 6.65 -21.30
CA MET A 1 18.03 5.37 -20.86
C MET A 1 18.42 4.97 -19.43
N ARG A 2 19.71 4.97 -19.06
CA ARG A 2 20.18 4.61 -17.69
C ARG A 2 19.48 5.34 -16.53
N GLY A 3 19.25 6.66 -16.62
CA GLY A 3 18.61 7.43 -15.54
C GLY A 3 17.15 7.07 -15.27
N ARG A 4 16.40 6.63 -16.28
CA ARG A 4 15.00 6.18 -16.09
C ARG A 4 14.93 4.81 -15.42
N ALA A 5 15.83 3.90 -15.80
CA ALA A 5 15.93 2.58 -15.17
C ALA A 5 16.28 2.72 -13.67
N LEU A 6 17.23 3.58 -13.33
CA LEU A 6 17.61 3.85 -11.93
C LEU A 6 16.47 4.45 -11.10
N ALA A 7 15.69 5.38 -11.69
CA ALA A 7 14.55 6.01 -11.01
C ALA A 7 13.45 5.02 -10.61
N VAL A 8 13.38 3.85 -11.26
CA VAL A 8 12.42 2.78 -10.92
C VAL A 8 13.09 1.70 -10.07
N ALA A 9 14.28 1.23 -10.48
CA ALA A 9 14.95 0.12 -9.82
C ALA A 9 15.37 0.45 -8.39
N ALA A 10 15.81 1.69 -8.11
CA ALA A 10 16.29 2.08 -6.79
C ALA A 10 15.20 2.06 -5.71
N PRO A 11 14.02 2.73 -5.85
CA PRO A 11 12.97 2.65 -4.84
C PRO A 11 12.39 1.23 -4.71
N VAL A 12 12.33 0.45 -5.79
CA VAL A 12 11.91 -0.97 -5.73
C VAL A 12 12.88 -1.79 -4.89
N ALA A 13 14.18 -1.69 -5.16
CA ALA A 13 15.20 -2.39 -4.38
C ALA A 13 15.20 -1.95 -2.91
N ALA A 14 15.05 -0.65 -2.67
CA ALA A 14 14.98 -0.10 -1.32
C ALA A 14 13.77 -0.62 -0.54
N LEU A 15 12.58 -0.60 -1.14
CA LEU A 15 11.37 -1.17 -0.53
C LEU A 15 11.52 -2.68 -0.30
N ALA A 16 12.06 -3.43 -1.26
CA ALA A 16 12.28 -4.86 -1.14
C ALA A 16 13.21 -5.21 0.03
N LEU A 17 14.29 -4.43 0.22
CA LEU A 17 15.19 -4.58 1.37
C LEU A 17 14.49 -4.28 2.69
N ALA A 18 13.69 -3.21 2.76
CA ALA A 18 12.96 -2.86 3.98
C ALA A 18 11.86 -3.88 4.32
N ILE A 19 11.12 -4.37 3.32
CA ILE A 19 10.16 -5.48 3.49
C ILE A 19 10.90 -6.73 3.94
N GLY A 20 12.03 -7.09 3.32
CA GLY A 20 12.84 -8.23 3.71
C GLY A 20 13.26 -8.15 5.18
N PHE A 21 13.74 -6.99 5.62
CA PHE A 21 14.05 -6.74 7.02
C PHE A 21 12.82 -6.90 7.92
N PHE A 22 11.68 -6.32 7.55
CA PHE A 22 10.44 -6.44 8.31
C PHE A 22 9.99 -7.90 8.45
N LEU A 23 9.98 -8.66 7.35
CA LEU A 23 9.59 -10.08 7.35
C LEU A 23 10.54 -10.94 8.19
N LEU A 24 11.85 -10.64 8.18
CA LEU A 24 12.81 -11.30 9.07
C LEU A 24 12.50 -11.01 10.54
N LYS A 25 12.19 -9.76 10.89
CA LYS A 25 11.76 -9.40 12.26
C LYS A 25 10.45 -10.07 12.64
N THR A 26 9.46 -10.13 11.74
CA THR A 26 8.21 -10.86 11.95
C THR A 26 8.47 -12.34 12.22
N ARG A 27 9.34 -12.98 11.43
CA ARG A 27 9.71 -14.40 11.65
C ARG A 27 10.35 -14.63 13.01
N GLN A 28 11.23 -13.73 13.44
CA GLN A 28 11.91 -13.83 14.74
C GLN A 28 10.93 -13.67 15.92
N LEU A 29 9.94 -12.78 15.81
CA LEU A 29 9.05 -12.43 16.92
C LEU A 29 7.78 -13.30 16.95
N ALA A 30 7.23 -13.67 15.79
CA ALA A 30 5.94 -14.35 15.66
C ALA A 30 6.07 -15.79 15.12
N GLY A 31 7.28 -16.28 14.84
CA GLY A 31 7.53 -17.65 14.38
C GLY A 31 7.19 -17.92 12.91
N GLY A 32 6.68 -16.94 12.17
CA GLY A 32 6.32 -17.07 10.76
C GLY A 32 6.52 -15.78 9.96
N LEU A 33 6.42 -15.86 8.64
CA LEU A 33 6.58 -14.69 7.76
C LEU A 33 5.38 -13.72 7.80
N GLY A 34 4.32 -14.09 8.52
CA GLY A 34 3.10 -13.28 8.63
C GLY A 34 2.37 -13.12 7.30
N VAL A 35 2.59 -13.96 6.28
CA VAL A 35 1.97 -13.80 4.94
C VAL A 35 0.44 -13.83 5.03
N GLU A 36 -0.10 -14.76 5.80
CA GLU A 36 -1.54 -14.98 6.01
C GLU A 36 -2.13 -14.21 7.20
N ALA A 37 -1.35 -13.33 7.83
CA ALA A 37 -1.76 -12.59 9.02
C ALA A 37 -1.42 -11.12 8.91
N PHE A 38 -2.13 -10.30 9.67
CA PHE A 38 -1.84 -8.89 9.81
C PHE A 38 -1.27 -8.59 11.20
N PRO A 39 -0.37 -7.59 11.30
CA PRO A 39 0.10 -7.09 12.58
C PRO A 39 -0.97 -6.27 13.34
N LEU A 40 -2.07 -5.90 12.67
CA LEU A 40 -3.20 -5.17 13.21
C LEU A 40 -4.48 -6.01 13.06
N ASP A 41 -5.33 -5.95 14.08
CA ASP A 41 -6.67 -6.55 14.10
C ASP A 41 -7.64 -5.80 13.17
N ASP A 42 -7.59 -4.47 13.12
CA ASP A 42 -8.44 -3.62 12.29
C ASP A 42 -8.42 -4.00 10.79
N ALA A 43 -7.30 -4.53 10.29
CA ALA A 43 -7.17 -4.97 8.91
C ALA A 43 -8.21 -6.03 8.54
N TRP A 44 -8.62 -6.88 9.49
CA TRP A 44 -9.63 -7.91 9.26
C TRP A 44 -11.03 -7.33 9.02
N ILE A 45 -11.32 -6.14 9.55
CA ILE A 45 -12.58 -5.44 9.25
C ILE A 45 -12.61 -5.08 7.75
N HIS A 46 -11.53 -4.52 7.20
CA HIS A 46 -11.44 -4.23 5.77
C HIS A 46 -11.57 -5.50 4.92
N MET A 47 -10.91 -6.59 5.32
CA MET A 47 -11.00 -7.88 4.64
C MET A 47 -12.44 -8.40 4.60
N GLN A 48 -13.15 -8.32 5.72
CA GLN A 48 -14.52 -8.84 5.85
C GLN A 48 -15.50 -8.04 4.98
N PHE A 49 -15.44 -6.71 5.03
CA PHE A 49 -16.26 -5.87 4.16
C PHE A 49 -15.93 -6.09 2.67
N ALA A 50 -14.64 -6.18 2.33
CA ALA A 50 -14.21 -6.44 0.95
C ALA A 50 -14.70 -7.79 0.43
N ARG A 51 -14.66 -8.83 1.27
CA ARG A 51 -15.17 -10.16 0.93
C ARG A 51 -16.67 -10.14 0.70
N ASN A 52 -17.43 -9.57 1.62
CA ASN A 52 -18.88 -9.43 1.46
C ASN A 52 -19.24 -8.65 0.19
N LEU A 53 -18.51 -7.57 -0.11
CA LEU A 53 -18.70 -6.82 -1.35
C LEU A 53 -18.43 -7.70 -2.58
N ALA A 54 -17.32 -8.44 -2.60
CA ALA A 54 -16.94 -9.33 -3.69
C ALA A 54 -17.96 -10.47 -3.92
N GLU A 55 -18.60 -10.93 -2.84
CA GLU A 55 -19.61 -12.00 -2.87
C GLU A 55 -21.03 -11.48 -3.10
N GLY A 56 -21.21 -10.19 -3.40
CA GLY A 56 -22.51 -9.59 -3.69
C GLY A 56 -23.39 -9.34 -2.45
N ARG A 57 -22.82 -9.39 -1.25
CA ARG A 57 -23.51 -9.16 0.04
C ARG A 57 -23.56 -7.68 0.45
N GLY A 58 -22.93 -6.81 -0.32
CA GLY A 58 -22.92 -5.36 -0.12
C GLY A 58 -21.94 -4.88 0.95
N PHE A 59 -22.05 -3.61 1.34
CA PHE A 59 -21.27 -3.01 2.43
C PHE A 59 -21.81 -3.46 3.79
N SER A 60 -21.48 -4.68 4.16
CA SER A 60 -21.92 -5.32 5.40
C SER A 60 -20.74 -5.96 6.13
N TYR A 61 -20.79 -6.01 7.46
CA TYR A 61 -19.90 -6.88 8.25
C TYR A 61 -20.51 -8.30 8.36
N ASN A 62 -21.75 -8.36 8.83
CA ASN A 62 -22.59 -9.56 8.81
C ASN A 62 -23.33 -9.61 7.46
N PRO A 63 -23.20 -10.71 6.68
CA PRO A 63 -23.85 -10.84 5.37
C PRO A 63 -25.32 -10.39 5.36
N GLY A 64 -25.67 -9.51 4.42
CA GLY A 64 -27.05 -9.04 4.22
C GLY A 64 -27.54 -8.01 5.25
N VAL A 65 -26.70 -7.57 6.18
CA VAL A 65 -27.00 -6.48 7.13
C VAL A 65 -26.10 -5.28 6.81
N PRO A 66 -26.54 -4.32 5.99
CA PRO A 66 -25.75 -3.14 5.65
C PRO A 66 -25.42 -2.31 6.88
N VAL A 67 -24.16 -1.91 7.01
CA VAL A 67 -23.67 -1.09 8.12
C VAL A 67 -22.55 -0.16 7.66
N SER A 68 -22.47 1.04 8.23
CA SER A 68 -21.43 2.03 7.96
C SER A 68 -20.13 1.75 8.74
N GLY A 69 -19.68 0.49 8.74
CA GLY A 69 -18.51 0.04 9.52
C GLY A 69 -17.16 0.16 8.78
N SER A 70 -17.16 0.49 7.48
CA SER A 70 -15.91 0.76 6.76
C SER A 70 -15.52 2.24 6.89
N THR A 71 -14.42 2.49 7.60
CA THR A 71 -13.82 3.83 7.76
C THR A 71 -12.95 4.24 6.57
N ALA A 72 -12.63 3.31 5.67
CA ALA A 72 -11.91 3.58 4.43
C ALA A 72 -12.61 2.91 3.22
N PRO A 73 -13.76 3.44 2.74
CA PRO A 73 -14.55 2.81 1.69
C PRO A 73 -13.79 2.58 0.38
N LEU A 74 -12.90 3.49 -0.02
CA LEU A 74 -12.06 3.32 -1.22
C LEU A 74 -11.12 2.12 -1.10
N TRP A 75 -10.57 1.87 0.09
CA TRP A 75 -9.73 0.70 0.35
C TRP A 75 -10.56 -0.59 0.31
N THR A 76 -11.75 -0.58 0.93
CA THR A 76 -12.72 -1.68 0.84
C THR A 76 -13.10 -1.99 -0.62
N LEU A 77 -13.36 -0.97 -1.45
CA LEU A 77 -13.69 -1.15 -2.86
C LEU A 77 -12.51 -1.76 -3.64
N ALA A 78 -11.29 -1.26 -3.42
CA ALA A 78 -10.09 -1.77 -4.08
C ALA A 78 -9.84 -3.25 -3.73
N LEU A 79 -9.95 -3.61 -2.44
CA LEU A 79 -9.85 -4.99 -1.99
C LEU A 79 -10.97 -5.86 -2.54
N GLY A 80 -12.22 -5.38 -2.50
CA GLY A 80 -13.37 -6.14 -2.99
C GLY A 80 -13.26 -6.44 -4.48
N GLY A 81 -12.79 -5.47 -5.28
CA GLY A 81 -12.49 -5.70 -6.69
C GLY A 81 -11.40 -6.76 -6.91
N ALA A 82 -10.33 -6.74 -6.12
CA ALA A 82 -9.30 -7.78 -6.17
C ALA A 82 -9.85 -9.15 -5.76
N PHE A 83 -10.68 -9.21 -4.72
CA PHE A 83 -11.24 -10.47 -4.21
C PHE A 83 -12.27 -11.08 -5.16
N ALA A 84 -13.03 -10.27 -5.89
CA ALA A 84 -13.96 -10.74 -6.90
C ALA A 84 -13.27 -11.51 -8.04
N VAL A 85 -11.99 -11.23 -8.30
CA VAL A 85 -11.22 -11.85 -9.40
C VAL A 85 -10.29 -12.95 -8.89
N LEU A 86 -9.67 -12.75 -7.72
CA LEU A 86 -8.55 -13.57 -7.24
C LEU A 86 -8.87 -14.34 -5.94
N GLY A 87 -10.07 -14.17 -5.38
CA GLY A 87 -10.44 -14.72 -4.07
C GLY A 87 -9.97 -13.86 -2.89
N SER A 88 -10.54 -14.10 -1.72
CA SER A 88 -10.25 -13.33 -0.50
C SER A 88 -8.99 -13.83 0.21
N HIS A 89 -7.84 -13.29 -0.16
CA HIS A 89 -6.54 -13.61 0.47
C HIS A 89 -5.88 -12.38 1.13
N PRO A 90 -5.37 -12.48 2.37
CA PRO A 90 -4.63 -11.38 3.04
C PRO A 90 -3.46 -10.83 2.23
N VAL A 91 -2.81 -11.69 1.43
CA VAL A 91 -1.71 -11.33 0.53
C VAL A 91 -2.11 -10.22 -0.44
N LEU A 92 -3.36 -10.20 -0.93
CA LEU A 92 -3.79 -9.19 -1.90
C LEU A 92 -3.80 -7.78 -1.29
N ALA A 93 -4.16 -7.65 -0.01
CA ALA A 93 -4.06 -6.37 0.69
C ALA A 93 -2.62 -5.87 0.77
N LYS A 94 -1.66 -6.79 1.01
CA LYS A 94 -0.23 -6.45 1.03
C LYS A 94 0.30 -6.10 -0.35
N VAL A 95 -0.12 -6.83 -1.40
CA VAL A 95 0.26 -6.52 -2.79
C VAL A 95 -0.24 -5.13 -3.18
N LEU A 96 -1.50 -4.80 -2.88
CA LEU A 96 -2.05 -3.47 -3.12
C LEU A 96 -1.32 -2.39 -2.32
N GLY A 97 -1.01 -2.67 -1.05
CA GLY A 97 -0.25 -1.75 -0.20
C GLY A 97 1.16 -1.49 -0.71
N ILE A 98 1.88 -2.53 -1.15
CA ILE A 98 3.20 -2.44 -1.77
C ILE A 98 3.12 -1.62 -3.07
N ALA A 99 2.12 -1.90 -3.92
CA ALA A 99 1.90 -1.15 -5.15
C ALA A 99 1.63 0.34 -4.88
N ALA A 100 0.81 0.66 -3.87
CA ALA A 100 0.52 2.03 -3.47
C ALA A 100 1.76 2.74 -2.88
N THR A 101 2.63 2.03 -2.14
CA THR A 101 3.91 2.58 -1.68
C THR A 101 4.85 2.89 -2.83
N LEU A 102 4.97 2.00 -3.82
CA LEU A 102 5.79 2.26 -5.01
C LEU A 102 5.24 3.43 -5.83
N GLY A 103 3.91 3.52 -5.97
CA GLY A 103 3.25 4.67 -6.59
C GLY A 103 3.55 5.97 -5.85
N SER A 104 3.45 5.96 -4.52
CA SER A 104 3.76 7.12 -3.66
C SER A 104 5.23 7.54 -3.80
N ALA A 105 6.16 6.59 -3.78
CA ALA A 105 7.58 6.84 -3.97
C ALA A 105 7.86 7.49 -5.33
N TRP A 106 7.29 6.94 -6.40
CA TRP A 106 7.43 7.51 -7.75
C TRP A 106 6.86 8.94 -7.83
N LEU A 107 5.67 9.16 -7.27
CA LEU A 107 5.04 10.49 -7.26
C LEU A 107 5.82 11.50 -6.41
N ALA A 108 6.40 11.09 -5.29
CA ALA A 108 7.27 11.93 -4.48
C ALA A 108 8.52 12.37 -5.25
N GLY A 109 9.13 11.45 -6.02
CA GLY A 109 10.21 11.80 -6.94
C GLY A 109 9.78 12.78 -8.03
N ARG A 110 8.58 12.58 -8.60
CA ARG A 110 8.00 13.52 -9.57
C ARG A 110 7.79 14.91 -8.98
N LEU A 111 7.27 14.99 -7.75
CA LEU A 111 7.04 16.24 -7.05
C LEU A 111 8.34 16.99 -6.77
N ALA A 112 9.36 16.29 -6.28
CA ALA A 112 10.71 16.85 -6.09
C ALA A 112 11.32 17.34 -7.41
N LEU A 113 11.05 16.65 -8.53
CA LEU A 113 11.51 17.10 -9.85
C LEU A 113 10.79 18.37 -10.32
N ILE A 114 9.49 18.52 -10.03
CA ILE A 114 8.71 19.71 -10.35
C ILE A 114 9.22 20.92 -9.55
N TRP A 115 9.41 20.76 -8.25
CA TRP A 115 9.78 21.88 -7.37
C TRP A 115 11.25 22.27 -7.43
N ALA A 116 12.17 21.30 -7.56
CA ALA A 116 13.61 21.56 -7.50
C ALA A 116 14.33 21.43 -8.84
N GLY A 117 13.70 20.86 -9.88
CA GLY A 117 14.32 20.63 -11.20
C GLY A 117 15.47 19.61 -11.19
N ARG A 118 15.72 18.93 -10.06
CA ARG A 118 16.93 18.14 -9.78
C ARG A 118 16.65 16.64 -9.73
N ARG A 119 17.28 15.89 -10.62
CA ARG A 119 17.08 14.43 -10.77
C ARG A 119 17.61 13.62 -9.60
N ASP A 120 18.68 14.08 -8.99
CA ASP A 120 19.27 13.50 -7.79
C ASP A 120 18.33 13.64 -6.59
N LEU A 121 17.70 14.81 -6.40
CA LEU A 121 16.70 15.01 -5.36
C LEU A 121 15.41 14.22 -5.62
N ALA A 122 15.01 14.06 -6.87
CA ALA A 122 13.89 13.20 -7.25
C ALA A 122 14.13 11.72 -6.91
N LEU A 123 15.34 11.23 -7.19
CA LEU A 123 15.74 9.87 -6.84
C LEU A 123 15.79 9.70 -5.32
N LEU A 124 16.40 10.65 -4.62
CA LEU A 124 16.49 10.65 -3.15
C LEU A 124 15.09 10.62 -2.51
N ALA A 125 14.17 11.50 -2.93
CA ALA A 125 12.80 11.53 -2.42
C ALA A 125 12.07 10.19 -2.65
N SER A 126 12.23 9.59 -3.83
CA SER A 126 11.63 8.29 -4.15
C SER A 126 12.15 7.19 -3.23
N VAL A 127 13.47 7.11 -3.04
CA VAL A 127 14.11 6.11 -2.18
C VAL A 127 13.74 6.32 -0.71
N LEU A 128 13.72 7.57 -0.23
CA LEU A 128 13.35 7.88 1.16
C LEU A 128 11.90 7.49 1.47
N VAL A 129 10.95 7.76 0.57
CA VAL A 129 9.55 7.34 0.75
C VAL A 129 9.43 5.81 0.71
N ALA A 130 10.17 5.13 -0.17
CA ALA A 130 10.18 3.67 -0.24
C ALA A 130 10.76 3.00 1.03
N LEU A 131 11.69 3.67 1.73
CA LEU A 131 12.31 3.20 2.97
C LEU A 131 11.60 3.65 4.24
N ALA A 132 10.68 4.62 4.13
CA ALA A 132 10.04 5.21 5.30
C ALA A 132 9.28 4.14 6.10
N GLY A 133 9.61 4.00 7.39
CA GLY A 133 9.00 3.02 8.29
C GLY A 133 7.47 2.99 8.24
N PRO A 134 6.76 4.14 8.28
CA PRO A 134 5.31 4.18 8.14
C PRO A 134 4.79 3.62 6.81
N MET A 135 5.52 3.82 5.70
CA MET A 135 5.14 3.30 4.38
C MET A 135 5.36 1.79 4.29
N VAL A 136 6.48 1.29 4.83
CA VAL A 136 6.78 -0.15 4.85
C VAL A 136 5.79 -0.89 5.74
N TRP A 137 5.54 -0.37 6.95
CA TRP A 137 4.56 -0.95 7.87
C TRP A 137 3.14 -0.87 7.31
N GLY A 138 2.74 0.29 6.78
CA GLY A 138 1.44 0.47 6.13
C GLY A 138 1.23 -0.44 4.92
N ALA A 139 2.28 -0.76 4.16
CA ALA A 139 2.18 -1.68 3.03
C ALA A 139 1.90 -3.12 3.46
N LEU A 140 2.33 -3.51 4.66
CA LEU A 140 2.23 -4.87 5.18
C LEU A 140 1.13 -5.05 6.23
N SER A 141 0.51 -3.95 6.68
CA SER A 141 -0.48 -3.96 7.76
C SER A 141 -1.87 -4.41 7.32
N GLY A 142 -2.19 -4.33 6.02
CA GLY A 142 -3.54 -4.56 5.49
C GLY A 142 -4.46 -3.32 5.57
N MET A 143 -3.94 -2.20 6.06
CA MET A 143 -4.67 -0.93 6.19
C MET A 143 -4.49 -0.05 4.95
N GLU A 144 -5.36 0.94 4.82
CA GLU A 144 -5.46 1.93 3.75
C GLU A 144 -4.32 2.96 3.69
N VAL A 145 -3.40 2.95 4.67
CA VAL A 145 -2.38 4.00 4.89
C VAL A 145 -1.61 4.35 3.61
N THR A 146 -1.18 3.33 2.86
CA THR A 146 -0.36 3.52 1.65
C THR A 146 -1.19 4.00 0.46
N LEU A 147 -2.46 3.61 0.38
CA LEU A 147 -3.41 4.17 -0.59
C LEU A 147 -3.68 5.65 -0.28
N ALA A 148 -3.88 6.00 1.00
CA ALA A 148 -4.06 7.39 1.41
C ALA A 148 -2.83 8.25 1.05
N ALA A 149 -1.63 7.76 1.38
CA ALA A 149 -0.37 8.43 1.01
C ALA A 149 -0.25 8.60 -0.51
N PHE A 150 -0.61 7.58 -1.29
CA PHE A 150 -0.60 7.65 -2.75
C PHE A 150 -1.53 8.73 -3.29
N LEU A 151 -2.79 8.76 -2.81
CA LEU A 151 -3.80 9.71 -3.27
C LEU A 151 -3.44 11.16 -2.88
N VAL A 152 -2.95 11.38 -1.66
CA VAL A 152 -2.48 12.70 -1.21
C VAL A 152 -1.30 13.17 -2.06
N THR A 153 -0.30 12.31 -2.27
CA THR A 153 0.87 12.67 -3.08
C THR A 153 0.47 12.92 -4.54
N ALA A 154 -0.48 12.15 -5.08
CA ALA A 154 -1.02 12.37 -6.41
C ALA A 154 -1.71 13.73 -6.52
N ALA A 155 -2.53 14.10 -5.54
CA ALA A 155 -3.18 15.40 -5.49
C ALA A 155 -2.16 16.55 -5.47
N LEU A 156 -1.07 16.43 -4.69
CA LEU A 156 0.00 17.43 -4.67
C LEU A 156 0.72 17.54 -6.01
N VAL A 157 1.00 16.41 -6.68
CA VAL A 157 1.60 16.41 -8.02
C VAL A 157 0.68 17.03 -9.05
N LEU A 158 -0.62 16.82 -8.96
CA LEU A 158 -1.61 17.44 -9.86
C LEU A 158 -1.72 18.95 -9.62
N HIS A 159 -1.68 19.39 -8.37
CA HIS A 159 -1.74 20.80 -8.01
C HIS A 159 -0.47 21.57 -8.37
N ALA A 160 0.70 20.92 -8.30
CA ALA A 160 1.99 21.54 -8.61
C ALA A 160 2.30 21.67 -10.11
N ARG A 161 1.44 21.13 -10.98
CA ARG A 161 1.53 21.28 -12.44
C ARG A 161 0.81 22.53 -12.91
#